data_AF-A0A3D2FRR7-F1
#
_entry.id   AF-A0A3D2FRR7-F1
#
_cell.length_a   1.000
_cell.length_b   1.000
_cell.length_c   1.000
_cell.angle_alpha   90.00
_cell.angle_beta   90.00
_cell.angle_gamma   90.00
#
_symmetry.space_group_name_H-M   'P 1'
#
loop_
_entity.id
_entity.type
_entity.pdbx_description
1 polymer ?
#
loop_
_entity_poly.entity_id
_entity_poly.type
_entity_poly.pdbx_seq_one_letter_code
_entity_poly.pdbx_strand_id
1 'polypeptide(L)' 'MNILLIDPYFTGSHRSWAKNYQKNSQHNIDILEMKGQFWKWRMHGGAVTLARLFNQSDLTPDLILSTDMLDLTTFLSLT' A
#
# COMPACT_ATOMS: atom_id res chain seq x y z
N MET A 1 -13.69 10.69 -1.73
CA MET A 1 -12.31 10.70 -1.22
C MET A 1 -11.51 9.69 -2.00
N ASN A 2 -10.28 10.04 -2.33
CA ASN A 2 -9.26 9.16 -2.87
C ASN A 2 -8.48 8.56 -1.70
N ILE A 3 -8.57 7.26 -1.52
CA ILE A 3 -7.86 6.53 -0.47
C ILE A 3 -6.76 5.70 -1.12
N LEU A 4 -5.53 5.89 -0.69
CA LEU A 4 -4.41 5.04 -1.08
C LEU A 4 -4.25 3.91 -0.06
N LEU A 5 -4.54 2.68 -0.47
CA LEU A 5 -4.27 1.48 0.32
C LEU A 5 -2.88 0.93 -0.03
N ILE A 6 -1.97 0.89 0.95
CA ILE A 6 -0.60 0.44 0.75
C ILE A 6 -0.37 -0.90 1.44
N ASP A 7 0.07 -1.90 0.66
CA ASP A 7 0.36 -3.24 1.17
C ASP A 7 1.65 -3.86 0.55
N PRO A 8 2.75 -3.95 1.32
CA PRO A 8 3.99 -4.57 0.88
C PRO A 8 3.89 -6.08 0.59
N TYR A 9 2.84 -6.78 1.06
CA TYR A 9 2.74 -8.23 0.97
C TYR A 9 1.39 -8.67 0.39
N PHE A 10 1.17 -8.36 -0.88
CA PHE A 10 -0.14 -8.52 -1.51
C PHE A 10 -0.38 -9.94 -2.04
N THR A 11 -0.83 -10.83 -1.15
CA THR A 11 -1.26 -12.20 -1.49
C THR A 11 -2.31 -12.70 -0.49
N GLY A 12 -2.94 -13.84 -0.75
CA GLY A 12 -3.87 -14.47 0.19
C GLY A 12 -4.94 -13.53 0.76
N SER A 13 -5.06 -13.49 2.09
CA SER A 13 -6.04 -12.67 2.82
C SER A 13 -5.87 -11.17 2.58
N HIS A 14 -4.63 -10.68 2.49
CA HIS A 14 -4.32 -9.27 2.22
C HIS A 14 -4.94 -8.81 0.90
N ARG A 15 -4.68 -9.57 -0.17
CA ARG A 15 -5.24 -9.33 -1.51
C ARG A 15 -6.76 -9.42 -1.51
N SER A 16 -7.31 -10.45 -0.87
CA SER A 16 -8.76 -10.66 -0.79
C SER A 16 -9.45 -9.49 -0.11
N TRP A 17 -8.95 -9.07 1.06
CA TRP A 17 -9.49 -7.94 1.80
C TRP A 17 -9.40 -6.64 1.00
N ALA A 18 -8.22 -6.26 0.52
CA ALA A 18 -8.01 -5.01 -0.19
C ALA A 18 -8.85 -4.90 -1.46
N LYS A 19 -8.96 -5.98 -2.25
CA LYS A 19 -9.80 -5.99 -3.45
C LYS A 19 -11.30 -5.95 -3.14
N ASN A 20 -11.75 -6.60 -2.07
CA ASN A 20 -13.13 -6.48 -1.64
C ASN A 20 -13.45 -5.10 -1.06
N TYR A 21 -12.50 -4.48 -0.34
CA TYR A 21 -12.64 -3.10 0.12
C TYR A 21 -12.73 -2.13 -1.06
N GLN A 22 -11.83 -2.24 -2.04
CA GLN A 22 -11.89 -1.47 -3.30
C GLN A 22 -13.23 -1.66 -4.04
N LYS A 23 -13.72 -2.90 -4.15
CA LYS A 23 -14.95 -3.21 -4.90
C LYS A 23 -16.22 -2.69 -4.23
N ASN A 24 -16.27 -2.67 -2.90
CA ASN A 24 -17.49 -2.39 -2.13
C ASN A 24 -17.47 -1.04 -1.40
N SER A 25 -16.42 -0.23 -1.58
CA SER A 25 -16.32 1.11 -0.99
C SER A 25 -17.10 2.14 -1.82
N GLN A 26 -17.62 3.17 -1.15
CA GLN A 26 -18.13 4.38 -1.79
C GLN A 26 -17.02 5.40 -2.10
N HIS A 27 -15.78 5.12 -1.68
CA HIS A 27 -14.59 5.93 -1.94
C HIS A 27 -13.79 5.34 -3.12
N ASN A 28 -13.00 6.19 -3.78
CA ASN A 28 -12.05 5.73 -4.78
C ASN A 28 -10.84 5.12 -4.07
N ILE A 29 -10.57 3.83 -4.31
CA ILE A 29 -9.49 3.11 -3.65
C ILE A 29 -8.40 2.79 -4.68
N ASP A 30 -7.24 3.39 -4.54
CA ASP A 30 -6.03 3.01 -5.26
C ASP A 30 -5.21 2.06 -4.38
N ILE A 31 -4.67 1.01 -4.98
CA ILE A 31 -3.89 0.00 -4.23
C ILE A 31 -2.44 0.06 -4.72
N LEU A 32 -1.53 0.39 -3.81
CA LEU A 32 -0.09 0.38 -4.03
C LEU A 32 0.50 -0.83 -3.32
N GLU A 33 0.98 -1.79 -4.10
CA GLU A 33 1.25 -3.14 -3.62
C GLU A 33 2.60 -3.68 -4.08
N MET A 34 3.07 -4.73 -3.39
CA MET A 34 4.15 -5.58 -3.90
C MET A 34 3.72 -7.05 -3.86
N LYS A 35 4.33 -7.89 -4.71
CA LYS A 35 4.10 -9.34 -4.71
C LYS A 35 4.33 -9.91 -3.31
N GLY A 36 3.37 -10.69 -2.80
CA GLY A 36 3.46 -11.39 -1.51
C GLY A 36 4.51 -12.49 -1.50
N GLN A 37 5.78 -12.10 -1.40
CA GLN A 37 6.97 -12.93 -1.30
C GLN A 37 7.95 -12.28 -0.33
N PHE A 38 8.83 -13.08 0.32
CA PHE A 38 9.87 -12.61 1.23
C PHE A 38 9.34 -11.67 2.33
N TRP A 39 8.31 -12.10 3.07
CA TRP A 39 7.56 -11.24 4.02
C TRP A 39 8.47 -10.46 4.99
N LYS A 40 9.53 -11.06 5.54
CA LYS A 40 10.50 -10.36 6.41
C LYS A 40 11.15 -9.18 5.70
N TRP A 41 11.56 -9.37 4.45
CA TRP A 41 12.12 -8.28 3.65
C TRP A 41 11.06 -7.22 3.32
N ARG A 42 9.81 -7.61 3.06
CA ARG A 42 8.71 -6.65 2.84
C ARG A 42 8.50 -5.73 4.04
N MET A 43 8.62 -6.26 5.26
CA MET A 43 8.49 -5.45 6.49
C MET A 43 9.60 -4.40 6.65
N HIS A 44 10.84 -4.71 6.26
CA HIS A 44 11.97 -3.80 6.47
C HIS A 44 12.31 -2.92 5.25
N GLY A 45 12.13 -3.43 4.03
CA GLY A 45 12.54 -2.77 2.78
C GLY A 45 11.38 -2.38 1.86
N GLY A 46 10.16 -2.83 2.15
CA GLY A 46 8.99 -2.56 1.32
C GLY A 46 8.69 -1.06 1.19
N ALA A 47 8.84 -0.31 2.29
CA ALA A 47 8.58 1.12 2.35
C ALA A 47 9.40 1.93 1.34
N VAL A 48 10.70 1.65 1.20
CA VAL A 48 11.58 2.33 0.24
C VAL A 48 11.12 2.11 -1.20
N THR A 49 10.72 0.87 -1.53
CA THR A 49 10.29 0.56 -2.90
C THR A 49 8.93 1.18 -3.20
N LEU A 50 8.00 1.11 -2.26
CA LEU A 50 6.66 1.67 -2.41
C LEU A 50 6.70 3.21 -2.46
N ALA A 51 7.53 3.87 -1.64
CA ALA A 51 7.73 5.32 -1.69
C ALA A 51 8.22 5.77 -3.07
N ARG A 52 9.20 5.05 -3.65
CA ARG A 52 9.65 5.31 -5.02
C ARG A 52 8.52 5.17 -6.04
N LEU A 53 7.70 4.12 -5.93
CA LEU A 53 6.56 3.92 -6.84
C LEU A 53 5.51 5.01 -6.67
N PHE A 54 5.25 5.46 -5.43
CA PHE A 54 4.34 6.56 -5.13
C PHE A 54 4.82 7.87 -5.76
N ASN A 55 6.09 8.24 -5.54
CA ASN A 55 6.68 9.47 -6.09
C ASN A 55 6.78 9.48 -7.63
N GLN A 56 6.72 8.31 -8.27
CA GLN A 56 6.70 8.15 -9.72
C GLN A 56 5.27 8.08 -10.30
N SER A 57 4.26 8.12 -9.43
CA SER A 57 2.85 8.11 -9.81
C SER A 57 2.25 9.51 -9.70
N ASP A 58 1.09 9.72 -10.32
CA ASP A 58 0.31 10.96 -10.17
C ASP A 58 -0.76 10.83 -9.06
N LEU A 59 -0.57 9.89 -8.11
CA LEU A 59 -1.52 9.64 -7.03
C LEU A 59 -1.56 10.82 -6.05
N THR A 60 -2.76 11.35 -5.82
CA THR A 60 -3.02 12.45 -4.87
C THR A 60 -4.10 12.03 -3.87
N PRO A 61 -3.78 11.15 -2.90
CA PRO A 61 -4.76 10.63 -1.96
C PRO A 61 -5.12 11.67 -0.88
N ASP A 62 -6.39 11.68 -0.49
CA ASP A 62 -6.87 12.41 0.69
C ASP A 62 -6.50 11.68 2.00
N LEU A 63 -6.33 10.36 1.91
CA LEU A 63 -6.07 9.48 3.05
C LEU A 63 -5.22 8.29 2.64
N ILE A 64 -4.24 7.95 3.50
CA ILE A 64 -3.44 6.73 3.37
C ILE A 64 -3.96 5.70 4.38
N LEU A 65 -4.26 4.51 3.88
CA LEU A 65 -4.55 3.32 4.66
C LEU A 65 -3.43 2.31 4.41
N SER A 66 -2.84 1.73 5.46
CA SER A 66 -1.76 0.75 5.26
C SER A 66 -1.87 -0.44 6.20
N THR A 67 -1.30 -1.56 5.79
CA THR A 67 -1.15 -2.74 6.62
C THR A 67 0.02 -2.57 7.61
N ASP A 68 -0.01 -3.35 8.68
CA ASP A 68 1.06 -3.41 9.68
C ASP A 68 2.41 -3.88 9.12
N MET A 69 2.42 -4.47 7.92
CA MET A 69 3.63 -4.86 7.20
C MET A 69 4.40 -3.67 6.62
N LEU A 70 3.81 -2.49 6.51
CA LEU A 70 4.53 -1.31 6.04
C LEU A 70 5.19 -0.59 7.22
N ASP A 71 6.50 -0.34 7.11
CA ASP A 71 7.11 0.75 7.87
C ASP A 71 6.61 2.10 7.34
N LEU A 72 5.48 2.55 7.89
CA LEU A 72 4.81 3.78 7.48
C LEU A 72 5.66 5.02 7.74
N THR A 73 6.47 5.03 8.81
CA THR A 73 7.33 6.17 9.15
C THR A 73 8.39 6.39 8.07
N THR A 74 9.03 5.31 7.64
CA THR A 74 10.01 5.35 6.54
C THR A 74 9.34 5.73 5.22
N PHE A 75 8.14 5.21 4.92
CA PHE A 75 7.40 5.58 3.71
C PHE A 75 7.14 7.10 3.67
N LEU A 76 6.53 7.66 4.72
CA LEU A 76 6.20 9.10 4.81
C LEU A 76 7.43 10.01 4.82
N SER A 77 8.59 9.53 5.28
CA SER A 77 9.83 10.32 5.25
C SER A 77 10.44 10.41 3.84
N LEU A 78 10.01 9.55 2.92
CA LEU A 78 10.55 9.43 1.57
C LEU A 78 9.59 9.91 0.47
N THR A 79 8.37 10.33 0.83
CA THR A 79 7.30 10.78 -0.08
C THR A 79 6.87 12.20 0.26
#